data_AF-A0A1W5CYF7-F1
#
_entry.id   AF-A0A1W5CYF7-F1
#
_cell.length_a   1.000
_cell.length_b   1.000
_cell.length_c   1.000
_cell.angle_alpha   90.00
_cell.angle_beta   90.00
_cell.angle_gamma   90.00
#
_symmetry.space_group_name_H-M   'P 1'
#
loop_
_entity.id
_entity.type
_entity.pdbx_description
1 polymer ?
#
loop_
_entity_poly.entity_id
_entity_poly.type
_entity_poly.pdbx_seq_one_letter_code
_entity_poly.pdbx_strand_id
1 'polypeptide(L)'
;MTVNRTRDQAGPATLTVFFAPAPSESTSAATAPEEHVPAERAVAVDVKHMHEGEILARLMEVTGAVAVVATKEEEEELRMVGEERGRSEKDKERTAEVKENRRRRESLLALARGGREEARA
;
A
#
# COMPACT_ATOMS: atom_id res chain seq x y z
N MET A 1 10.36 7.14 -11.06
CA MET A 1 8.99 7.69 -10.95
C MET A 1 9.00 8.77 -9.89
N THR A 2 8.41 9.93 -10.16
CA THR A 2 8.39 11.07 -9.23
C THR A 2 6.93 11.40 -8.90
N VAL A 3 6.65 11.73 -7.65
CA VAL A 3 5.31 12.10 -7.19
C VAL A 3 5.38 13.48 -6.55
N ASN A 4 4.56 14.42 -7.06
CA ASN A 4 4.38 15.73 -6.45
C ASN A 4 3.08 15.72 -5.64
N ARG A 5 3.16 16.00 -4.33
CA ARG A 5 2.00 15.99 -3.42
C ARG A 5 1.65 17.41 -3.01
N THR A 6 0.36 17.71 -2.99
CA THR A 6 -0.19 18.98 -2.50
C THR A 6 -1.17 18.73 -1.35
N ARG A 7 -1.41 19.76 -0.54
CA ARG A 7 -2.47 19.75 0.49
C ARG A 7 -3.83 20.19 -0.06
N ASP A 8 -3.84 20.87 -1.21
CA ASP A 8 -5.07 21.28 -1.88
C ASP A 8 -5.81 20.06 -2.43
N GLN A 9 -7.02 19.82 -1.92
CA GLN A 9 -7.89 18.71 -2.32
C GLN A 9 -8.69 19.02 -3.58
N ALA A 10 -8.82 20.30 -3.97
CA ALA A 10 -9.53 20.70 -5.17
C ALA A 10 -8.66 20.57 -6.43
N GLY A 11 -7.33 20.50 -6.25
CA GLY A 11 -6.34 20.42 -7.32
C GLY A 11 -6.53 19.23 -8.27
N PRO A 12 -5.93 19.31 -9.47
CA PRO A 12 -6.00 18.24 -10.45
C PRO A 12 -5.19 17.02 -9.99
N ALA A 13 -5.77 15.82 -10.14
CA ALA A 13 -5.08 14.56 -9.93
C ALA A 13 -4.66 14.01 -11.29
N THR A 14 -3.54 14.49 -11.81
CA THR A 14 -3.05 14.12 -13.14
C THR A 14 -1.78 13.29 -13.05
N LEU A 15 -1.76 12.18 -13.77
CA LEU A 15 -0.58 11.35 -13.99
C LEU A 15 -0.02 11.68 -15.38
N THR A 16 1.23 12.13 -15.45
CA THR A 16 1.91 12.43 -16.71
C THR A 16 2.95 11.35 -17.02
N VAL A 17 2.81 10.73 -18.20
CA VAL A 17 3.76 9.77 -18.74
C VAL A 17 4.56 10.43 -19.86
N PHE A 18 5.88 10.42 -19.72
CA PHE A 18 6.81 10.94 -20.72
C PHE A 18 7.36 9.77 -21.54
N PHE A 19 7.23 9.85 -22.86
CA PHE A 19 7.82 8.88 -23.78
C PHE A 19 9.12 9.47 -24.34
N ALA A 20 10.22 8.75 -24.11
CA ALA A 20 11.50 9.05 -24.75
C ALA A 20 11.55 8.42 -26.15
N PRO A 21 12.31 9.02 -27.10
CA PRO A 21 12.63 8.34 -28.35
C PRO A 21 13.35 7.01 -28.05
N ALA A 22 13.19 6.02 -28.94
CA ALA A 22 13.88 4.74 -28.81
C ALA A 22 15.39 4.99 -28.63
N PRO A 23 16.06 4.34 -27.66
CA PRO A 23 17.43 4.69 -27.33
C PRO A 23 18.36 4.33 -28.50
N SER A 24 19.03 5.33 -29.06
CA SER A 24 20.38 5.15 -29.59
C SER A 24 21.31 5.11 -28.37
N GLU A 25 22.07 4.03 -28.23
CA GLU A 25 22.97 3.77 -27.09
C GLU A 25 23.75 5.03 -26.66
N SER A 26 23.47 5.56 -25.46
CA SER A 26 24.41 6.44 -24.75
C SER A 26 24.04 6.56 -23.28
N THR A 27 24.91 5.99 -22.46
CA THR A 27 24.94 6.03 -21.00
C THR A 27 25.38 7.40 -20.53
N SER A 28 24.61 8.08 -19.68
CA SER A 28 25.15 8.98 -18.64
C SER A 28 24.07 9.38 -17.63
N ALA A 29 24.43 9.21 -16.36
CA ALA A 29 23.65 9.59 -15.19
C ALA A 29 23.85 11.08 -14.86
N ALA A 30 22.77 11.78 -14.49
CA ALA A 30 22.83 12.97 -13.66
C ALA A 30 21.49 13.23 -12.97
N THR A 31 21.54 13.48 -11.67
CA THR A 31 20.40 13.78 -10.79
C THR A 31 20.27 15.29 -10.65
N ALA A 32 19.18 15.88 -11.15
CA ALA A 32 18.65 17.20 -10.75
C ALA A 32 17.18 17.36 -11.22
N PRO A 33 16.32 18.11 -10.51
CA PRO A 33 14.95 18.36 -10.93
C PRO A 33 14.94 19.51 -11.94
N GLU A 34 15.40 19.23 -13.15
CA GLU A 34 15.43 20.22 -14.23
C GLU A 34 14.44 19.85 -15.33
N GLU A 35 13.92 20.92 -15.94
CA GLU A 35 12.97 20.97 -17.04
C GLU A 35 13.00 19.71 -17.88
N HIS A 36 11.83 19.07 -17.99
CA HIS A 36 11.64 17.86 -18.78
C HIS A 36 12.43 17.95 -20.08
N VAL A 37 13.50 17.13 -20.19
CA VAL A 37 14.19 16.82 -21.45
C VAL A 37 13.10 16.66 -22.51
N PRO A 38 13.17 17.29 -23.71
CA PRO A 38 12.04 17.35 -24.62
C PRO A 38 11.57 15.93 -24.94
N ALA A 39 10.52 15.51 -24.23
CA ALA A 39 9.86 14.26 -24.48
C ALA A 39 9.14 14.45 -25.80
N GLU A 40 9.40 13.57 -26.76
CA GLU A 40 8.75 13.62 -28.06
C GLU A 40 7.22 13.53 -27.91
N ARG A 41 6.77 12.85 -26.84
CA ARG A 41 5.36 12.80 -26.46
C ARG A 41 5.18 12.74 -24.94
N ALA A 42 4.33 13.62 -24.41
CA ALA A 42 3.82 13.55 -23.05
C ALA A 42 2.32 13.24 -23.08
N VAL A 43 1.87 12.24 -22.31
CA VAL A 43 0.46 11.91 -22.15
C VAL A 43 0.05 12.18 -20.72
N ALA A 44 -0.87 13.12 -20.54
CA ALA A 44 -1.50 13.41 -19.26
C ALA A 44 -2.80 12.58 -19.13
N VAL A 45 -2.91 11.82 -18.05
CA VAL A 45 -4.10 11.04 -17.69
C VAL A 45 -4.70 11.66 -16.43
N ASP A 46 -5.93 12.14 -16.50
CA ASP A 46 -6.69 12.53 -15.31
C ASP A 46 -7.15 11.26 -14.59
N VAL A 47 -6.80 11.16 -13.31
CA VAL A 47 -7.11 10.02 -12.45
C VAL A 47 -8.06 10.39 -11.32
N LYS A 48 -8.64 11.60 -11.35
CA LYS A 48 -9.60 12.05 -10.35
C LYS A 48 -10.86 11.18 -10.39
N HIS A 49 -11.30 10.73 -9.21
CA HIS A 49 -12.48 9.86 -9.04
C HIS A 49 -12.37 8.47 -9.69
N MET A 50 -11.18 8.01 -10.07
CA MET A 50 -10.97 6.67 -10.61
C MET A 50 -10.51 5.68 -9.53
N HIS A 51 -10.88 4.41 -9.68
CA HIS A 51 -10.35 3.34 -8.83
C HIS A 51 -8.95 2.90 -9.30
N GLU A 52 -8.11 2.40 -8.39
CA GLU A 52 -6.71 2.02 -8.69
C GLU A 52 -6.58 1.04 -9.87
N GLY A 53 -7.49 0.07 -9.98
CA GLY A 53 -7.51 -0.89 -11.09
C GLY A 53 -7.82 -0.25 -12.44
N GLU A 54 -8.67 0.78 -12.48
CA GLU A 54 -9.01 1.51 -13.70
C GLU A 54 -7.86 2.42 -14.14
N ILE A 55 -7.18 3.05 -13.17
CA ILE A 55 -5.98 3.85 -13.42
C ILE A 55 -4.88 2.98 -14.02
N LEU A 56 -4.68 1.77 -13.47
CA LEU A 56 -3.70 0.83 -13.97
C LEU A 56 -4.03 0.38 -15.40
N ALA A 57 -5.29 -0.01 -15.66
CA ALA A 57 -5.72 -0.40 -17.00
C ALA A 57 -5.49 0.73 -18.01
N ARG A 58 -5.85 1.97 -17.65
CA ARG A 58 -5.62 3.13 -18.52
C ARG A 58 -4.15 3.41 -18.77
N LEU A 59 -3.30 3.22 -17.75
CA LEU A 59 -1.86 3.35 -17.90
C LEU A 59 -1.28 2.27 -18.83
N MET A 60 -1.75 1.03 -18.70
CA MET A 60 -1.34 -0.07 -19.58
C MET A 60 -1.77 0.16 -21.03
N GLU A 61 -2.99 0.66 -21.26
CA GLU A 61 -3.46 1.08 -22.59
C GLU A 61 -2.59 2.16 -23.21
N VAL A 62 -2.22 3.19 -22.42
CA VAL A 62 -1.43 4.33 -22.88
C VAL A 62 0.02 3.92 -23.18
N THR A 63 0.58 3.03 -22.38
CA THR A 63 1.98 2.59 -22.49
C THR A 63 2.18 1.38 -23.38
N GLY A 64 1.10 0.63 -23.69
CA GLY A 64 1.19 -0.66 -24.37
C GLY A 64 1.86 -1.75 -23.53
N ALA A 65 1.95 -1.58 -22.20
CA ALA A 65 2.64 -2.51 -21.33
C ALA A 65 1.90 -3.86 -21.24
N VAL A 66 2.67 -4.95 -21.24
CA VAL A 66 2.15 -6.32 -21.10
C VAL A 66 2.37 -6.80 -19.68
N ALA A 67 1.35 -7.46 -19.11
CA ALA A 67 1.48 -8.08 -17.80
C ALA A 67 2.50 -9.22 -17.85
N VAL A 68 3.50 -9.17 -16.98
CA VAL A 68 4.46 -10.26 -16.80
C VAL A 68 3.81 -11.31 -15.90
N VAL A 69 3.76 -12.55 -16.37
CA VAL A 69 3.26 -13.68 -15.58
C VAL A 69 4.32 -14.07 -14.55
N ALA A 70 3.88 -14.32 -13.32
CA ALA A 70 4.77 -14.78 -12.25
C ALA A 70 5.50 -16.06 -12.68
N THR A 71 6.75 -16.17 -12.27
CA THR A 71 7.51 -17.41 -12.41
C THR A 71 7.02 -18.44 -11.39
N LYS A 72 7.32 -19.73 -11.63
CA LYS A 72 6.90 -20.81 -10.73
C LYS A 72 7.42 -20.64 -9.31
N GLU A 73 8.62 -20.09 -9.15
CA GLU A 73 9.21 -19.82 -7.84
C GLU A 73 8.42 -18.72 -7.10
N GLU A 74 8.07 -17.63 -7.78
CA GLU A 74 7.25 -16.54 -7.21
C GLU A 74 5.82 -17.01 -6.88
N GLU A 75 5.23 -17.91 -7.66
CA GLU A 75 3.92 -18.52 -7.36
C GLU A 75 3.95 -19.34 -6.07
N GLU A 76 5.03 -20.09 -5.82
CA GLU A 76 5.20 -20.87 -4.60
C GLU A 76 5.37 -19.96 -3.38
N GLU A 77 6.14 -18.87 -3.50
CA GLU A 77 6.28 -17.86 -2.45
C GLU A 77 4.94 -17.20 -2.12
N LEU A 78 4.16 -16.82 -3.13
CA LEU A 78 2.81 -16.26 -2.96
C LEU A 78 1.88 -17.22 -2.20
N ARG A 79 1.95 -18.53 -2.51
CA ARG A 79 1.20 -19.56 -1.80
C ARG A 79 1.63 -19.67 -0.33
N MET A 80 2.94 -19.69 -0.07
CA MET A 80 3.46 -19.75 1.30
C MET A 80 3.01 -18.55 2.15
N VAL A 81 3.09 -17.34 1.59
CA VAL A 81 2.61 -16.11 2.25
C VAL A 81 1.10 -16.19 2.52
N GLY A 82 0.32 -16.76 1.60
CA GLY A 82 -1.11 -17.00 1.79
C GLY A 82 -1.41 -17.93 2.97
N GLU A 83 -0.69 -19.05 3.08
CA GLU A 83 -0.82 -20.00 4.18
C GLU A 83 -0.41 -19.40 5.54
N GLU A 84 0.64 -18.58 5.55
CA GLU A 84 1.06 -17.83 6.74
C GLU A 84 0.02 -16.83 7.19
N ARG A 85 -0.59 -16.08 6.26
CA ARG A 85 -1.70 -15.16 6.58
C ARG A 85 -2.89 -15.91 7.19
N GLY A 86 -3.27 -17.05 6.62
CA GLY A 86 -4.36 -17.87 7.14
C GLY A 86 -4.09 -18.40 8.56
N ARG A 87 -2.84 -18.80 8.86
CA ARG A 87 -2.42 -19.16 10.22
C ARG A 87 -2.44 -17.96 11.17
N SER A 88 -1.91 -16.82 10.71
CA SER A 88 -1.85 -15.58 11.48
C SER A 88 -3.24 -15.11 11.93
N GLU A 89 -4.25 -15.13 11.06
CA GLU A 89 -5.61 -14.74 11.43
C GLU A 89 -6.20 -15.62 12.55
N LYS A 90 -6.00 -16.93 12.48
CA LYS A 90 -6.45 -17.86 13.54
C LYS A 90 -5.74 -17.59 14.87
N ASP A 91 -4.44 -17.31 14.82
CA ASP A 91 -3.66 -17.03 16.02
C ASP A 91 -4.03 -15.67 16.64
N LYS A 92 -4.35 -14.67 15.81
CA LYS A 92 -4.89 -13.38 16.25
C LYS A 92 -6.19 -13.55 17.02
N GLU A 93 -7.12 -14.35 16.50
CA GLU A 93 -8.42 -14.61 17.15
C GLU A 93 -8.24 -15.28 18.52
N ARG A 94 -7.45 -16.37 18.59
CA ARG A 94 -7.17 -17.04 19.88
C ARG A 94 -6.53 -16.10 20.89
N THR A 95 -5.57 -15.28 20.45
CA THR A 95 -4.88 -14.34 21.34
C THR A 95 -5.81 -13.23 21.82
N ALA A 96 -6.73 -12.77 20.97
CA ALA A 96 -7.73 -11.77 21.34
C ALA A 96 -8.65 -12.30 22.45
N GLU A 97 -9.12 -13.54 22.33
CA GLU A 97 -9.96 -14.18 23.35
C GLU A 97 -9.23 -14.33 24.70
N VAL A 98 -7.96 -14.77 24.68
CA VAL A 98 -7.17 -14.88 25.92
C VAL A 98 -6.97 -13.50 26.57
N LYS A 99 -6.67 -12.47 25.77
CA LYS A 99 -6.50 -11.09 26.28
C LYS A 99 -7.80 -10.54 26.86
N GLU A 100 -8.93 -10.77 26.22
CA GLU A 100 -10.24 -10.34 26.72
C GLU A 100 -10.57 -11.01 28.05
N ASN A 101 -10.42 -12.34 28.13
CA ASN A 101 -10.65 -13.10 29.35
C ASN A 101 -9.73 -12.65 30.49
N ARG A 102 -8.45 -12.38 30.19
CA ARG A 102 -7.50 -11.82 31.16
C ARG A 102 -7.95 -10.44 31.65
N ARG A 103 -8.29 -9.54 30.73
CA ARG A 103 -8.78 -8.19 31.06
C ARG A 103 -10.03 -8.24 31.94
N ARG A 104 -10.98 -9.12 31.62
CA ARG A 104 -12.22 -9.31 32.40
C ARG A 104 -11.95 -9.85 33.81
N ARG A 105 -11.01 -10.79 33.95
CA ARG A 105 -10.58 -11.31 35.26
C ARG A 105 -9.88 -10.23 36.08
N GLU A 106 -8.97 -9.48 35.46
CA GLU A 106 -8.27 -8.37 36.12
C GLU A 106 -9.25 -7.27 36.59
N SER A 107 -10.24 -6.89 35.78
CA SER A 107 -11.25 -5.91 36.20
C SER A 107 -12.13 -6.41 37.35
N LEU A 108 -12.52 -7.69 37.36
CA LEU A 108 -13.28 -8.28 38.46
C LEU A 108 -12.46 -8.31 39.77
N LEU A 109 -11.19 -8.68 39.69
CA LEU A 109 -10.30 -8.68 40.84
C LEU A 109 -10.02 -7.26 41.35
N ALA A 110 -9.89 -6.27 40.45
CA ALA A 110 -9.72 -4.87 40.82
C ALA A 110 -10.94 -4.33 41.58
N LEU A 111 -12.16 -4.59 41.09
CA LEU A 111 -13.40 -4.23 41.79
C LEU A 111 -13.49 -4.91 43.16
N ALA A 112 -13.18 -6.21 43.23
CA ALA A 112 -13.19 -6.96 44.48
C ALA A 112 -12.12 -6.52 45.49
N ARG A 113 -10.98 -5.98 45.03
CA ARG A 113 -9.94 -5.40 45.88
C ARG A 113 -10.30 -3.98 46.35
N GLY A 114 -10.80 -3.12 45.45
CA GLY A 114 -11.26 -1.77 45.78
C GLY A 114 -12.41 -1.75 46.78
N GLY A 115 -13.43 -2.61 46.58
CA GLY A 115 -14.54 -2.73 47.53
C GLY A 115 -14.16 -3.34 48.90
N ARG A 116 -12.98 -3.96 49.02
CA ARG A 116 -12.47 -4.52 50.29
C ARG A 116 -11.62 -3.53 51.08
N GLU A 117 -11.01 -2.55 50.42
CA GLU A 117 -10.35 -1.42 51.09
C GLU A 117 -11.39 -0.41 51.60
N GLU A 118 -12.47 -0.16 50.85
CA GLU A 118 -13.57 0.71 51.31
C GLU A 118 -14.39 0.11 52.48
N ALA A 119 -14.48 -1.22 52.59
CA ALA A 119 -15.19 -1.89 53.70
C ALA A 119 -14.36 -2.04 54.99
N ARG A 120 -13.10 -1.57 55.00
CA ARG A 120 -12.17 -1.72 56.13
C ARG A 120 -11.71 -0.38 56.73
N ALA A 121 -12.23 0.74 56.23
CA ALA A 121 -12.09 2.10 56.76
C ALA A 121 -13.38 2.53 57.46
#